data_AF-A0A0F0HQK3-F1
#
_entry.id   AF-A0A0F0HQK3-F1
#
_cell.length_a   1.000
_cell.length_b   1.000
_cell.length_c   1.000
_cell.angle_alpha   90.00
_cell.angle_beta   90.00
_cell.angle_gamma   90.00
#
_symmetry.space_group_name_H-M   'P 1'
#
loop_
_entity.id
_entity.type
_entity.pdbx_description
1 polymer ?
#
loop_
_entity_poly.entity_id
_entity_poly.type
_entity_poly.pdbx_seq_one_letter_code
_entity_poly.pdbx_strand_id
1 'polypeptide(L)'
;GARLDGVPSTVATAHCAAPAGTPSDAVFLLTAGPDGRPTVEASLLTEADRLTVTALKVRSDGTISGIARGYSSAAVPRFAPDLVLDLSWTRHGSQWTRTETRTPVGRA
;
A
#
# COMPACT_ATOMS: atom_id res chain seq x y z
N GLY A 1 16.73 9.23 4.91
CA GLY A 1 15.93 8.15 4.30
C GLY A 1 15.31 7.31 5.39
N ALA A 2 14.17 6.68 5.11
CA ALA A 2 13.57 5.74 6.05
C ALA A 2 14.48 4.51 6.24
N ARG A 3 14.44 3.91 7.43
CA ARG A 3 15.18 2.70 7.75
C ARG A 3 14.27 1.70 8.45
N LEU A 4 14.37 0.43 8.08
CA LEU A 4 13.74 -0.69 8.76
C LEU A 4 14.83 -1.56 9.38
N ASP A 5 14.83 -1.69 10.70
CA ASP A 5 15.88 -2.39 11.48
C ASP A 5 17.31 -2.00 11.07
N GLY A 6 17.53 -0.70 10.88
CA GLY A 6 18.82 -0.14 10.50
C GLY A 6 19.15 -0.20 9.00
N VAL A 7 18.41 -0.97 8.20
CA VAL A 7 18.59 -1.08 6.75
C VAL A 7 17.92 0.11 6.04
N PRO A 8 18.59 0.82 5.12
CA PRO A 8 17.93 1.81 4.27
C PRO A 8 16.78 1.18 3.49
N SER A 9 15.59 1.78 3.60
CA SER A 9 14.37 1.24 3.02
C SER A 9 13.57 2.32 2.30
N THR A 10 12.91 1.92 1.21
CA THR A 10 11.99 2.77 0.46
C THR A 10 10.69 2.01 0.24
N VAL A 11 9.56 2.66 0.48
CA VAL A 11 8.25 2.13 0.08
C VAL A 11 7.80 2.85 -1.19
N ALA A 12 7.34 2.10 -2.17
CA ALA A 12 6.92 2.63 -3.47
C ALA A 12 5.52 2.12 -3.84
N THR A 13 4.71 3.00 -4.43
CA THR A 13 3.49 2.60 -5.13
C THR A 13 3.81 2.42 -6.61
N ALA A 14 3.24 1.37 -7.21
CA ALA A 14 3.15 1.25 -8.65
C ALA A 14 1.68 1.40 -9.04
N HIS A 15 1.40 2.36 -9.92
CA HIS A 15 0.07 2.59 -10.46
C HIS A 15 -0.03 1.96 -11.84
N CYS A 16 -1.03 1.11 -12.06
CA CYS A 16 -1.27 0.56 -13.38
C CYS A 16 -1.81 1.67 -14.31
N ALA A 17 -1.14 1.96 -15.42
CA ALA A 17 -1.63 2.95 -16.39
C ALA A 17 -2.68 2.30 -17.33
N ALA A 18 -3.84 1.91 -16.77
CA ALA A 18 -4.93 1.32 -17.54
C ALA A 18 -5.71 2.42 -18.30
N PRO A 19 -5.99 2.27 -19.61
CA PRO A 19 -6.74 3.26 -20.37
C PRO A 19 -8.21 3.43 -19.93
N ALA A 20 -8.75 2.53 -19.09
CA ALA A 20 -10.11 2.59 -18.55
C ALA A 20 -10.24 1.95 -17.16
N GLY A 21 -10.97 2.62 -16.25
CA GLY A 21 -11.21 2.22 -14.86
C GLY A 21 -10.34 3.00 -13.86
N THR A 22 -10.65 2.89 -12.57
CA THR A 22 -9.75 3.36 -11.50
C THR A 22 -8.64 2.33 -11.35
N PRO A 23 -7.39 2.67 -11.66
CA PRO A 23 -6.33 1.67 -11.61
C PRO A 23 -5.98 1.36 -10.17
N SER A 24 -5.92 0.07 -9.85
CA SER A 24 -5.40 -0.37 -8.57
C SER A 24 -3.90 -0.23 -8.52
N ASP A 25 -3.42 0.07 -7.33
CA ASP A 25 -2.00 0.15 -7.06
C ASP A 25 -1.46 -1.21 -6.61
N ALA A 26 -0.15 -1.36 -6.71
CA ALA A 26 0.62 -2.29 -5.91
C ALA A 26 1.58 -1.50 -5.00
N VAL A 27 1.92 -2.06 -3.83
CA VAL A 27 2.86 -1.44 -2.88
C VAL A 27 4.02 -2.38 -2.65
N PHE A 28 5.23 -1.86 -2.83
CA PHE A 28 6.47 -2.61 -2.67
C PHE A 28 7.36 -1.97 -1.61
N LEU A 29 7.97 -2.82 -0.78
CA LEU A 29 9.09 -2.46 0.06
C LEU A 29 10.38 -2.80 -0.67
N LEU A 30 11.25 -1.80 -0.83
CA LEU A 30 12.56 -1.92 -1.44
C LEU A 30 13.65 -1.75 -0.37
N THR A 31 14.63 -2.64 -0.38
CA THR A 31 15.86 -2.54 0.41
C THR A 31 17.09 -2.75 -0.47
N ALA A 32 18.27 -2.44 0.08
CA ALA A 32 19.53 -2.68 -0.61
C ALA A 32 19.86 -4.18 -0.60
N GLY A 33 20.01 -4.77 -1.79
CA GLY A 33 20.46 -6.13 -1.98
C GLY A 33 21.97 -6.30 -1.71
N PRO A 34 22.50 -7.54 -1.83
CA PRO A 34 23.90 -7.85 -1.53
C PRO A 34 24.93 -7.08 -2.37
N ASP A 35 24.55 -6.65 -3.57
CA ASP A 35 25.36 -5.85 -4.49
C ASP A 35 25.08 -4.33 -4.37
N GLY A 36 24.30 -3.92 -3.37
CA GLY A 36 23.89 -2.54 -3.14
C GLY A 36 22.75 -2.04 -4.03
N ARG A 37 22.22 -2.86 -4.95
CA ARG A 37 21.10 -2.46 -5.81
C ARG A 37 19.75 -2.62 -5.09
N PRO A 38 18.74 -1.79 -5.39
CA PRO A 38 17.41 -1.97 -4.83
C PRO A 38 16.80 -3.32 -5.23
N THR A 39 16.31 -4.07 -4.26
CA THR A 39 15.58 -5.33 -4.43
C THR A 39 14.23 -5.25 -3.74
N VAL A 40 13.22 -5.94 -4.30
CA VAL A 40 11.90 -6.06 -3.65
C VAL A 40 12.02 -7.02 -2.47
N GLU A 41 11.88 -6.50 -1.26
CA GLU A 41 11.84 -7.30 -0.03
C GLU A 41 10.45 -7.86 0.22
N ALA A 42 9.42 -7.06 -0.03
CA ALA A 42 8.03 -7.46 0.18
C ALA A 42 7.06 -6.76 -0.78
N SER A 43 6.04 -7.49 -1.19
CA SER A 43 4.83 -6.95 -1.82
C SER A 43 3.75 -6.81 -0.74
N LEU A 44 3.47 -5.58 -0.34
CA LEU A 44 2.57 -5.26 0.78
C LEU A 44 1.10 -5.14 0.33
N LEU A 45 0.90 -4.82 -0.95
CA LEU A 45 -0.40 -4.68 -1.60
C LEU A 45 -0.25 -5.06 -3.06
N THR A 46 -1.27 -5.71 -3.62
CA THR A 46 -1.30 -6.15 -5.02
C THR A 46 -2.46 -5.51 -5.76
N GLU A 47 -2.39 -5.46 -7.09
CA GLU A 47 -3.48 -4.91 -7.91
C GLU A 47 -4.82 -5.63 -7.70
N ALA A 48 -4.79 -6.88 -7.25
CA ALA A 48 -5.98 -7.69 -6.93
C ALA A 48 -6.77 -7.14 -5.72
N ASP A 49 -6.13 -6.35 -4.85
CA ASP A 49 -6.79 -5.70 -3.71
C ASP A 49 -7.78 -4.60 -4.15
N ARG A 50 -7.68 -4.10 -5.39
CA ARG A 50 -8.56 -3.05 -5.93
C ARG A 50 -8.56 -1.76 -5.12
N LEU A 51 -7.40 -1.39 -4.60
CA LEU A 51 -7.19 -0.17 -3.82
C LEU A 51 -6.35 0.83 -4.61
N THR A 52 -6.65 2.12 -4.47
CA THR A 52 -5.82 3.22 -4.96
C THR A 52 -5.22 3.95 -3.77
N VAL A 53 -3.90 3.91 -3.64
CA VAL A 53 -3.14 4.43 -2.51
C VAL A 53 -2.89 5.92 -2.71
N THR A 54 -3.31 6.72 -1.74
CA THR A 54 -3.18 8.19 -1.77
C THR A 54 -2.06 8.70 -0.88
N ALA A 55 -1.62 7.90 0.09
CA ALA A 55 -0.48 8.21 0.94
C ALA A 55 0.24 6.93 1.38
N LEU A 56 1.56 7.01 1.51
CA LEU A 56 2.40 5.99 2.14
C LEU A 56 3.44 6.64 3.03
N LYS A 57 3.77 5.96 4.13
CA LYS A 57 4.82 6.39 5.05
C LYS A 57 5.44 5.19 5.75
N VAL A 58 6.77 5.21 5.84
CA VAL A 58 7.52 4.35 6.76
C VAL A 58 7.69 5.10 8.09
N ARG A 59 7.28 4.48 9.19
CA ARG A 59 7.40 5.03 10.55
C ARG A 59 8.73 4.64 11.17
N SER A 60 9.12 5.37 12.21
CA SER A 60 10.39 5.15 12.92
C SER A 60 10.46 3.83 13.69
N ASP A 61 9.30 3.28 14.06
CA ASP A 61 9.16 1.96 14.70
C ASP A 61 9.15 0.81 13.68
N GLY A 62 9.32 1.12 12.40
CA GLY A 62 9.32 0.18 11.29
C GLY A 62 7.94 -0.25 10.80
N THR A 63 6.86 0.31 11.34
CA THR A 63 5.52 0.15 10.78
C THR A 63 5.44 0.91 9.45
N ILE A 64 4.79 0.32 8.46
CA ILE A 64 4.43 1.02 7.23
C ILE A 64 2.95 1.37 7.32
N SER A 65 2.60 2.63 7.07
CA SER A 65 1.22 3.10 7.07
C SER A 65 0.84 3.64 5.70
N GLY A 66 -0.41 3.45 5.31
CA GLY A 66 -0.95 3.96 4.06
C GLY A 66 -2.38 4.45 4.21
N ILE A 67 -2.80 5.31 3.28
CA ILE A 67 -4.20 5.69 3.08
C ILE A 67 -4.57 5.26 1.67
N ALA A 68 -5.74 4.65 1.51
CA ALA A 68 -6.23 4.23 0.21
C ALA A 68 -7.72 4.51 0.00
N ARG A 69 -8.13 4.52 -1.26
CA ARG A 69 -9.52 4.51 -1.73
C ARG A 69 -9.88 3.10 -2.16
N GLY A 70 -11.08 2.65 -1.81
CA GLY A 70 -11.57 1.32 -2.14
C GLY A 70 -13.09 1.28 -2.34
N TYR A 71 -13.61 0.06 -2.44
CA TYR A 71 -15.01 -0.21 -2.77
C TYR A 71 -15.63 -1.13 -1.72
N SER A 72 -16.84 -0.80 -1.25
CA SER A 72 -17.60 -1.63 -0.33
C SER A 72 -18.13 -2.91 -0.97
N SER A 73 -18.36 -2.90 -2.30
CA SER A 73 -18.81 -4.05 -3.06
C SER A 73 -18.50 -3.91 -4.56
N ALA A 74 -18.65 -5.01 -5.30
CA ALA A 74 -18.52 -5.01 -6.77
C ALA A 74 -19.63 -4.22 -7.50
N ALA A 75 -20.70 -3.83 -6.80
CA ALA A 75 -21.79 -3.02 -7.37
C ALA A 75 -21.46 -1.52 -7.38
N VAL A 76 -20.44 -1.08 -6.64
CA VAL A 76 -20.01 0.32 -6.63
C VAL A 76 -19.38 0.67 -7.98
N PRO A 77 -19.81 1.74 -8.67
CA PRO A 77 -19.22 2.14 -9.94
C PRO A 77 -17.72 2.39 -9.80
N ARG A 78 -16.93 1.89 -10.77
CA ARG A 78 -15.46 1.99 -10.72
C ARG A 78 -14.95 3.43 -10.62
N PHE A 79 -15.67 4.42 -11.14
CA PHE A 79 -15.24 5.83 -11.07
C PHE A 79 -15.48 6.48 -9.70
N ALA A 80 -16.17 5.81 -8.77
CA ALA A 80 -16.63 6.38 -7.50
C ALA A 80 -16.35 5.43 -6.31
N PRO A 81 -15.07 5.21 -5.92
CA PRO A 81 -14.75 4.46 -4.72
C PRO A 81 -15.42 5.08 -3.49
N ASP A 82 -16.13 4.27 -2.71
CA ASP A 82 -16.99 4.68 -1.60
C ASP A 82 -16.40 4.38 -0.22
N LEU A 83 -15.16 3.89 -0.16
CA LEU A 83 -14.41 3.69 1.08
C LEU A 83 -13.12 4.51 1.11
N VAL A 84 -12.78 4.97 2.31
CA VAL A 84 -11.41 5.32 2.73
C VAL A 84 -10.89 4.20 3.62
N LEU A 85 -9.65 3.78 3.37
CA LEU A 85 -8.97 2.76 4.16
C LEU A 85 -7.73 3.35 4.79
N ASP A 86 -7.61 3.18 6.11
CA ASP A 86 -6.36 3.34 6.84
C ASP A 86 -5.65 1.99 6.89
N LEU A 87 -4.52 1.88 6.21
CA LEU A 87 -3.74 0.65 6.07
C LEU A 87 -2.53 0.68 7.01
N SER A 88 -2.25 -0.45 7.65
CA SER A 88 -1.05 -0.63 8.46
C SER A 88 -0.41 -1.97 8.12
N TRP A 89 0.91 -1.97 7.93
CA TRP A 89 1.71 -3.17 7.79
C TRP A 89 2.73 -3.23 8.90
N THR A 90 2.70 -4.32 9.65
CA THR A 90 3.70 -4.66 10.67
C THR A 90 4.40 -5.94 10.27
N ARG A 91 5.63 -6.15 10.78
CA ARG A 91 6.38 -7.36 10.52
C ARG A 91 6.78 -8.09 11.78
N HIS A 92 6.89 -9.40 11.65
CA HIS A 92 7.56 -10.26 12.63
C HIS A 92 8.54 -11.17 11.87
N GLY A 93 9.84 -10.94 12.06
CA GLY A 93 10.86 -11.52 11.17
C GLY A 93 10.67 -11.04 9.73
N SER A 94 10.60 -11.97 8.77
CA SER A 94 10.38 -11.67 7.35
C SER A 94 8.90 -11.62 6.95
N GLN A 95 7.98 -11.88 7.87
CA GLN A 95 6.55 -11.96 7.57
C GLN A 95 5.88 -10.61 7.83
N TRP A 96 5.20 -10.09 6.80
CA TRP A 96 4.38 -8.88 6.89
C TRP A 96 2.91 -9.22 7.07
N THR A 97 2.26 -8.50 7.97
CA THR A 97 0.82 -8.59 8.23
C THR A 97 0.18 -7.24 7.95
N ARG A 98 -0.87 -7.23 7.11
CA ARG A 98 -1.70 -6.06 6.86
C ARG A 98 -2.89 -6.05 7.81
N THR A 99 -3.14 -4.91 8.43
CA THR A 99 -4.43 -4.58 9.06
C THR A 99 -5.00 -3.32 8.42
N GLU A 100 -6.32 -3.16 8.50
CA GLU A 100 -7.01 -2.03 7.90
C GLU A 100 -8.28 -1.66 8.64
N THR A 101 -8.57 -0.36 8.67
CA THR A 101 -9.90 0.17 9.03
C THR A 101 -10.56 0.70 7.78
N ARG A 102 -11.86 0.44 7.61
CA ARG A 102 -12.64 0.88 6.45
C ARG A 102 -13.71 1.86 6.89
N THR A 103 -13.71 3.05 6.30
CA THR A 103 -14.69 4.10 6.60
C THR A 103 -15.47 4.45 5.33
N PRO A 104 -16.81 4.32 5.34
CA PRO A 104 -17.64 4.82 4.26
C PRO A 104 -17.40 6.30 4.04
N VAL A 105 -17.25 6.67 2.77
CA VAL A 105 -17.27 8.07 2.37
C VAL A 105 -18.71 8.53 2.54
N GLY A 106 -18.96 9.38 3.54
CA GLY A 106 -20.31 9.85 3.84
C GLY A 106 -20.99 10.40 2.58
N ARG A 107 -22.22 9.94 2.30
CA ARG A 107 -23.12 10.71 1.44
C ARG A 107 -23.30 12.06 2.11
N ALA A 108 -22.86 13.12 1.45
CA ALA A 108 -23.40 14.45 1.70
C ALA A 108 -24.92 14.43 1.42
#